data_AF-A0A3R6FI94-F1
#
_entry.id   AF-A0A3R6FI94-F1
#
_cell.length_a   1.000
_cell.length_b   1.000
_cell.length_c   1.000
_cell.angle_alpha   90.00
_cell.angle_beta   90.00
_cell.angle_gamma   90.00
#
_symmetry.space_group_name_H-M   'P 1'
#
loop_
_entity.id
_entity.type
_entity.pdbx_description
1 polymer ?
#
loop_
_entity_poly.entity_id
_entity_poly.type
_entity_poly.pdbx_seq_one_letter_code
_entity_poly.pdbx_strand_id
1 'polypeptide(L)'
;MAIAAISSFTAHAKNDPTTAYMFGFASSFSDSTVYMTSVQRVDSVYLTHKKLFLDNRENYSLQLKEYLEKIGEPKRTCIVIFDRNFKKAEKKWTKLHDRYTKQAKPKRQKNGEKPKDLPTPWQMKNIDESKFMFKAVEPSDMEEPKTKAERKAEKKEAKAQLKQKKAEVKSQLKQRKAEVKQKKAEARS
;
A
#
# COMPACT_ATOMS: atom_id res chain seq x y z
N MET A 1 30.82 19.44 -30.49
CA MET A 1 30.48 18.87 -29.17
C MET A 1 29.09 18.25 -29.26
N ALA A 2 28.99 16.92 -29.19
CA ALA A 2 27.74 16.19 -29.32
C ALA A 2 27.07 16.04 -27.94
N ILE A 3 25.80 16.42 -27.81
CA ILE A 3 25.00 16.21 -26.60
C ILE A 3 24.13 14.98 -26.84
N ALA A 4 24.58 13.83 -26.33
CA ALA A 4 23.80 12.60 -26.31
C ALA A 4 22.72 12.71 -25.21
N ALA A 5 21.46 12.88 -25.60
CA ALA A 5 20.32 12.84 -24.70
C ALA A 5 19.99 11.38 -24.35
N ILE A 6 20.39 10.92 -23.16
CA ILE A 6 19.98 9.62 -22.63
C ILE A 6 18.50 9.71 -22.25
N SER A 7 17.63 9.26 -23.15
CA SER A 7 16.21 9.04 -22.86
C SER A 7 16.06 7.70 -22.15
N SER A 8 15.88 7.72 -20.83
CA SER A 8 15.48 6.53 -20.09
C SER A 8 14.04 6.17 -20.45
N PHE A 9 13.86 5.19 -21.33
CA PHE A 9 12.59 4.50 -21.52
C PHE A 9 12.35 3.59 -20.31
N THR A 10 11.44 3.97 -19.42
CA THR A 10 10.87 3.00 -18.47
C THR A 10 9.90 2.12 -19.25
N ALA A 11 10.38 0.98 -19.71
CA ALA A 11 9.53 -0.07 -20.26
C ALA A 11 8.58 -0.53 -19.15
N HIS A 12 7.30 -0.17 -19.25
CA HIS A 12 6.25 -0.85 -18.50
C HIS A 12 6.13 -2.24 -19.12
N ALA A 13 6.79 -3.21 -18.49
CA ALA A 13 6.68 -4.60 -18.88
C ALA A 13 5.20 -4.98 -18.84
N LYS A 14 4.68 -5.55 -19.94
CA LYS A 14 3.40 -6.25 -19.95
C LYS A 14 3.45 -7.25 -18.79
N ASN A 15 2.68 -6.97 -17.74
CA ASN A 15 2.74 -7.76 -16.53
C ASN A 15 1.78 -8.92 -16.73
N ASP A 16 2.28 -10.01 -17.31
CA ASP A 16 1.46 -11.19 -17.53
C ASP A 16 0.99 -11.73 -16.17
N PRO A 17 -0.28 -12.15 -16.05
CA PRO A 17 -0.78 -12.79 -14.84
C PRO A 17 0.08 -14.00 -14.50
N THR A 18 0.51 -14.09 -13.23
CA THR A 18 1.32 -15.20 -12.73
C THR A 18 0.68 -15.84 -11.51
N THR A 19 0.97 -17.12 -11.30
CA THR A 19 0.64 -17.80 -10.06
C THR A 19 1.59 -17.37 -8.95
N ALA A 20 1.03 -17.00 -7.80
CA ALA A 20 1.77 -16.72 -6.58
C ALA A 20 1.22 -17.56 -5.42
N TYR A 21 2.08 -17.85 -4.45
CA TYR A 21 1.71 -18.50 -3.21
C TYR A 21 1.76 -17.45 -2.10
N MET A 22 0.64 -17.24 -1.42
CA MET A 22 0.54 -16.18 -0.41
C MET A 22 -0.18 -16.66 0.84
N PHE A 23 0.12 -15.99 1.94
CA PHE A 23 -0.58 -16.16 3.20
C PHE A 23 -0.79 -14.81 3.86
N GLY A 24 -1.89 -14.72 4.59
CA GLY A 24 -2.27 -13.60 5.43
C GLY A 24 -1.76 -13.76 6.85
N PHE A 25 -1.36 -12.64 7.44
CA PHE A 25 -1.08 -12.53 8.86
C PHE A 25 -1.83 -11.32 9.41
N ALA A 26 -2.49 -11.48 10.55
CA ALA A 26 -3.22 -10.41 11.20
C ALA A 26 -2.99 -10.44 12.71
N SER A 27 -2.70 -9.27 13.28
CA SER A 27 -2.51 -9.09 14.72
C SER A 27 -3.23 -7.83 15.17
N SER A 28 -3.76 -7.84 16.39
CA SER A 28 -4.13 -6.60 17.06
C SER A 28 -2.98 -6.09 17.93
N PHE A 29 -3.00 -4.80 18.24
CA PHE A 29 -2.20 -4.22 19.32
C PHE A 29 -2.95 -4.20 20.65
N SER A 30 -4.26 -4.43 20.63
CA SER A 30 -5.12 -4.40 21.81
C SER A 30 -5.24 -5.74 22.52
N ASP A 31 -4.97 -6.85 21.81
CA ASP A 31 -5.04 -8.21 22.33
C ASP A 31 -3.77 -8.98 21.97
N SER A 32 -3.61 -10.17 22.54
CA SER A 32 -2.51 -11.08 22.21
C SER A 32 -2.90 -12.12 21.16
N THR A 33 -3.96 -11.89 20.39
CA THR A 33 -4.47 -12.85 19.41
C THR A 33 -3.86 -12.57 18.04
N VAL A 34 -3.34 -13.63 17.44
CA VAL A 34 -2.72 -13.59 16.13
C VAL A 34 -3.43 -14.56 15.21
N TYR A 35 -3.84 -14.07 14.05
CA TYR A 35 -4.47 -14.87 13.00
C TYR A 35 -3.50 -15.07 11.85
N MET A 36 -3.47 -16.28 11.31
CA MET A 36 -2.66 -16.59 10.14
C MET A 36 -3.40 -17.56 9.23
N THR A 37 -3.41 -17.28 7.94
CA THR A 37 -4.00 -18.19 6.97
C THR A 37 -2.99 -19.30 6.63
N SER A 38 -3.46 -20.40 6.06
CA SER A 38 -2.59 -21.33 5.33
C SER A 38 -1.91 -20.63 4.13
N VAL A 39 -0.91 -21.30 3.56
CA VAL A 39 -0.28 -20.86 2.30
C VAL A 39 -1.17 -21.26 1.14
N GLN A 40 -1.76 -20.27 0.50
CA GLN A 40 -2.73 -20.45 -0.57
C GLN A 40 -2.09 -20.21 -1.92
N ARG A 41 -2.50 -21.00 -2.92
CA ARG A 41 -2.18 -20.74 -4.33
C ARG A 41 -3.21 -19.75 -4.88
N VAL A 42 -2.74 -18.64 -5.42
CA VAL A 42 -3.57 -17.64 -6.09
C VAL A 42 -3.06 -17.49 -7.51
N ASP A 43 -3.91 -17.84 -8.47
CA ASP A 43 -3.65 -17.65 -9.89
C ASP A 43 -4.03 -16.23 -10.31
N SER A 44 -3.54 -15.77 -11.47
CA SER A 44 -3.85 -14.44 -12.03
C SER A 44 -3.41 -13.24 -11.17
N VAL A 45 -2.20 -13.31 -10.62
CA VAL A 45 -1.61 -12.26 -9.79
C VAL A 45 -0.54 -11.51 -10.56
N TYR A 46 -0.56 -10.18 -10.39
CA TYR A 46 0.32 -9.26 -11.08
C TYR A 46 1.52 -8.90 -10.19
N LEU A 47 2.74 -8.92 -10.75
CA LEU A 47 3.96 -8.66 -9.99
C LEU A 47 4.80 -7.52 -10.58
N THR A 48 5.07 -6.50 -9.79
CA THR A 48 5.76 -5.26 -10.24
C THR A 48 7.27 -5.31 -9.96
N HIS A 49 8.04 -4.46 -10.65
CA HIS A 49 9.51 -4.34 -10.61
C HIS A 49 10.24 -5.69 -10.68
N LYS A 50 10.29 -6.29 -11.88
CA LYS A 50 10.95 -7.58 -12.13
C LYS A 50 10.38 -8.73 -11.29
N LYS A 51 9.07 -8.71 -11.04
CA LYS A 51 8.32 -9.73 -10.29
C LYS A 51 8.72 -9.84 -8.81
N LEU A 52 9.20 -8.75 -8.22
CA LEU A 52 9.63 -8.69 -6.81
C LEU A 52 8.55 -8.21 -5.86
N PHE A 53 7.58 -7.44 -6.35
CA PHE A 53 6.49 -6.90 -5.54
C PHE A 53 5.15 -7.45 -6.01
N LEU A 54 4.26 -7.70 -5.05
CA LEU A 54 2.87 -8.04 -5.29
C LEU A 54 2.11 -6.77 -5.62
N ASP A 55 1.52 -6.71 -6.80
CA ASP A 55 0.63 -5.60 -7.14
C ASP A 55 -0.68 -5.69 -6.36
N ASN A 56 -1.35 -4.56 -6.14
CA ASN A 56 -2.60 -4.50 -5.34
C ASN A 56 -2.52 -5.22 -3.98
N ARG A 57 -1.33 -5.26 -3.36
CA ARG A 57 -1.11 -5.90 -2.06
C ARG A 57 -2.07 -5.41 -0.97
N GLU A 58 -2.45 -4.14 -1.05
CA GLU A 58 -3.41 -3.52 -0.14
C GLU A 58 -4.79 -4.16 -0.25
N ASN A 59 -5.27 -4.45 -1.46
CA ASN A 59 -6.56 -5.10 -1.69
C ASN A 59 -6.60 -6.51 -1.09
N TYR A 60 -5.53 -7.30 -1.23
CA TYR A 60 -5.47 -8.62 -0.58
C TYR A 60 -5.47 -8.50 0.95
N SER A 61 -4.77 -7.50 1.50
CA SER A 61 -4.76 -7.24 2.94
C SER A 61 -6.14 -6.79 3.43
N LEU A 62 -6.88 -6.05 2.60
CA LEU A 62 -8.26 -5.64 2.85
C LEU A 62 -9.23 -6.83 2.86
N GLN A 63 -9.11 -7.78 1.92
CA GLN A 63 -9.93 -9.00 1.91
C GLN A 63 -9.82 -9.77 3.24
N LEU A 64 -8.59 -9.91 3.76
CA LEU A 64 -8.38 -10.55 5.06
C LEU A 64 -9.00 -9.73 6.21
N LYS A 65 -8.84 -8.41 6.17
CA LYS A 65 -9.42 -7.50 7.16
C LYS A 65 -10.94 -7.60 7.20
N GLU A 66 -11.60 -7.55 6.04
CA GLU A 66 -13.06 -7.67 5.93
C GLU A 66 -13.57 -9.02 6.44
N TYR A 67 -12.84 -10.10 6.14
CA TYR A 67 -13.18 -11.42 6.68
C TYR A 67 -13.11 -11.44 8.21
N LEU A 68 -12.03 -10.88 8.79
CA LEU A 68 -11.88 -10.80 10.25
C LEU A 68 -12.96 -9.91 10.89
N GLU A 69 -13.32 -8.79 10.25
CA GLU A 69 -14.41 -7.94 10.71
C GLU A 69 -15.76 -8.68 10.71
N LYS A 70 -16.04 -9.51 9.70
CA LYS A 70 -17.27 -10.32 9.63
C LYS A 70 -17.39 -11.37 10.74
N ILE A 71 -16.27 -11.95 11.19
CA ILE A 71 -16.27 -12.91 12.32
C ILE A 71 -16.23 -12.22 13.69
N GLY A 72 -16.40 -10.90 13.75
CA GLY A 72 -16.44 -10.12 14.99
C GLY A 72 -15.07 -9.71 15.51
N GLU A 73 -14.05 -9.70 14.66
CA GLU A 73 -12.65 -9.47 15.03
C GLU A 73 -12.06 -8.19 14.38
N PRO A 74 -12.62 -7.00 14.66
CA PRO A 74 -12.23 -5.75 14.00
C PRO A 74 -10.87 -5.22 14.45
N LYS A 75 -10.39 -4.15 13.78
CA LYS A 75 -9.19 -3.36 14.14
C LYS A 75 -7.86 -4.13 14.13
N ARG A 76 -7.76 -5.19 13.32
CA ARG A 76 -6.52 -5.96 13.16
C ARG A 76 -5.65 -5.39 12.05
N THR A 77 -4.35 -5.33 12.32
CA THR A 77 -3.35 -4.98 11.32
C THR A 77 -3.10 -6.21 10.45
N CYS A 78 -3.57 -6.16 9.20
CA CYS A 78 -3.51 -7.27 8.25
C CYS A 78 -2.38 -7.04 7.25
N ILE A 79 -1.58 -8.07 7.02
CA ILE A 79 -0.53 -8.08 6.01
C ILE A 79 -0.61 -9.36 5.17
N VAL A 80 -0.25 -9.23 3.90
CA VAL A 80 -0.06 -10.39 3.01
C VAL A 80 1.41 -10.57 2.71
N ILE A 81 1.88 -11.81 2.81
CA ILE A 81 3.23 -12.23 2.46
C ILE A 81 3.12 -13.24 1.32
N PHE A 82 3.96 -13.08 0.30
CA PHE A 82 3.91 -13.93 -0.89
C PHE A 82 5.29 -14.45 -1.29
N ASP A 83 5.28 -15.50 -2.11
CA ASP A 83 6.41 -15.96 -2.90
C ASP A 83 5.91 -16.62 -4.20
N ARG A 84 6.78 -16.72 -5.21
CA ARG A 84 6.46 -17.41 -6.46
C ARG A 84 6.60 -18.92 -6.34
N ASN A 85 7.34 -19.39 -5.33
CA ASN A 85 7.56 -20.81 -5.07
C ASN A 85 6.90 -21.20 -3.75
N PHE A 86 6.05 -22.22 -3.79
CA PHE A 86 5.36 -22.77 -2.62
C PHE A 86 6.31 -23.07 -1.46
N LYS A 87 7.44 -23.76 -1.70
CA LYS A 87 8.41 -24.11 -0.66
C LYS A 87 9.02 -22.88 0.02
N LYS A 88 9.18 -21.78 -0.72
CA LYS A 88 9.68 -20.51 -0.16
C LYS A 88 8.60 -19.80 0.65
N ALA A 89 7.35 -19.81 0.19
CA ALA A 89 6.21 -19.26 0.92
C ALA A 89 5.98 -20.04 2.23
N GLU A 90 5.99 -21.37 2.17
CA GLU A 90 5.91 -22.26 3.33
C GLU A 90 7.04 -22.01 4.33
N LYS A 91 8.29 -21.89 3.87
CA LYS A 91 9.41 -21.54 4.75
C LYS A 91 9.23 -20.18 5.44
N LYS A 92 8.65 -19.18 4.76
CA LYS A 92 8.31 -17.88 5.39
C LYS A 92 7.17 -18.04 6.39
N TRP A 93 6.16 -18.84 6.05
CA TRP A 93 5.03 -19.17 6.90
C TRP A 93 5.50 -19.83 8.19
N THR A 94 6.26 -20.92 8.12
CA THR A 94 6.77 -21.65 9.29
C THR A 94 7.64 -20.76 10.17
N LYS A 95 8.52 -19.95 9.57
CA LYS A 95 9.34 -18.99 10.32
C LYS A 95 8.51 -17.98 11.08
N LEU A 96 7.41 -17.49 10.50
CA LEU A 96 6.54 -16.54 11.18
C LEU A 96 5.73 -17.25 12.26
N HIS A 97 5.09 -18.37 11.94
CA HIS A 97 4.33 -19.19 12.88
C HIS A 97 5.18 -19.55 14.12
N ASP A 98 6.40 -20.05 13.90
CA ASP A 98 7.38 -20.36 14.95
C ASP A 98 7.70 -19.17 15.85
N ARG A 99 7.69 -17.93 15.34
CA ARG A 99 7.94 -16.74 16.17
C ARG A 99 6.82 -16.46 17.16
N TYR A 100 5.60 -16.90 16.86
CA TYR A 100 4.42 -16.67 17.70
C TYR A 100 4.05 -17.90 18.55
N THR A 101 4.49 -19.11 18.17
CA THR A 101 4.20 -20.34 18.91
C THR A 101 5.38 -20.91 19.69
N LYS A 102 6.63 -20.61 19.34
CA LYS A 102 7.77 -21.11 20.12
C LYS A 102 7.86 -20.35 21.44
N GLN A 103 8.00 -21.12 22.52
CA GLN A 103 8.25 -20.56 23.83
C GLN A 103 9.53 -19.74 23.82
N ALA A 104 9.48 -18.58 24.47
CA ALA A 104 10.66 -17.79 24.71
C ALA A 104 11.65 -18.67 25.49
N LYS A 105 12.91 -18.74 25.04
CA LYS A 105 13.93 -19.52 25.74
C LYS A 105 13.98 -19.03 27.20
N PRO A 106 13.80 -19.92 28.19
CA PRO A 106 13.79 -19.51 29.59
C PRO A 106 15.14 -18.87 29.91
N LYS A 107 15.13 -17.57 30.21
CA LYS A 107 16.30 -16.92 30.79
C LYS A 107 16.45 -17.49 32.21
N ARG A 108 17.68 -17.89 32.57
CA ARG A 108 17.97 -18.25 33.96
C ARG A 108 17.57 -17.08 34.84
N GLN A 109 16.71 -17.32 35.82
CA GLN A 109 16.45 -16.32 36.84
C GLN A 109 17.72 -16.09 37.66
N LYS A 110 17.80 -14.97 38.40
CA LYS A 110 18.97 -14.65 39.24
C LYS A 110 19.29 -15.74 40.28
N ASN A 111 18.30 -16.56 40.57
CA ASN A 111 18.25 -17.70 41.48
C ASN A 111 18.75 -19.02 40.83
N GLY A 112 19.20 -19.00 39.57
CA GLY A 112 19.76 -20.17 38.88
C GLY A 112 18.72 -21.16 38.31
N GLU A 113 17.47 -21.09 38.78
CA GLU A 113 16.34 -21.87 38.30
C GLU A 113 15.90 -21.42 36.90
N LYS A 114 15.63 -22.41 36.03
CA LYS A 114 14.96 -22.19 34.75
C LYS A 114 13.46 -22.44 34.96
N PRO A 115 12.58 -21.45 34.76
CA PRO A 115 11.15 -21.72 34.76
C PRO A 115 10.86 -22.76 33.66
N LYS A 116 10.20 -23.86 34.05
CA LYS A 116 10.07 -25.07 33.24
C LYS A 116 9.24 -24.86 31.99
N ASP A 117 8.21 -24.02 32.07
CA ASP A 117 7.36 -23.66 30.94
C ASP A 117 6.84 -22.22 31.13
N LEU A 118 7.33 -21.27 30.33
CA LEU A 118 6.64 -19.99 30.19
C LEU A 118 5.49 -20.20 29.20
N PRO A 119 4.26 -19.72 29.46
CA PRO A 119 3.24 -19.68 28.43
C PRO A 119 3.65 -18.70 27.32
N THR A 120 3.31 -19.02 26.06
CA THR A 120 3.51 -18.07 24.96
C THR A 120 2.61 -16.87 25.23
N PRO A 121 3.11 -15.63 25.09
CA PRO A 121 2.27 -14.46 25.29
C PRO A 121 1.16 -14.37 24.24
N TRP A 122 1.34 -15.02 23.08
CA TRP A 122 0.44 -14.95 21.93
C TRP A 122 -0.49 -16.16 21.85
N GLN A 123 -1.75 -15.89 21.49
CA GLN A 123 -2.74 -16.89 21.14
C GLN A 123 -2.84 -16.99 19.62
N MET A 124 -2.28 -18.06 19.06
CA MET A 124 -2.25 -18.27 17.62
C MET A 124 -3.52 -18.96 17.13
N LYS A 125 -4.17 -18.40 16.11
CA LYS A 125 -5.36 -18.96 15.45
C LYS A 125 -5.10 -19.12 13.95
N ASN A 126 -5.13 -20.36 13.47
CA ASN A 126 -4.98 -20.64 12.04
C ASN A 126 -6.35 -20.60 11.34
N ILE A 127 -6.39 -19.90 10.21
CA ILE A 127 -7.54 -19.82 9.31
C ILE A 127 -7.26 -20.75 8.13
N ASP A 128 -8.11 -21.75 8.00
CA ASP A 128 -8.03 -22.74 6.92
C ASP A 128 -8.62 -22.20 5.61
N GLU A 129 -8.25 -22.81 4.49
CA GLU A 129 -8.71 -22.44 3.13
C GLU A 129 -10.22 -22.56 2.99
N SER A 130 -10.82 -23.51 3.71
CA SER A 130 -12.28 -23.67 3.79
C SER A 130 -13.01 -22.44 4.33
N LYS A 131 -12.34 -21.64 5.17
CA LYS A 131 -12.92 -20.45 5.80
C LYS A 131 -12.64 -19.17 5.03
N PHE A 132 -11.46 -19.06 4.43
CA PHE A 132 -11.03 -17.86 3.74
C PHE A 132 -10.08 -18.20 2.59
N MET A 133 -10.40 -17.69 1.39
CA MET A 133 -9.50 -17.73 0.24
C MET A 133 -9.32 -16.33 -0.36
N PHE A 134 -8.08 -16.01 -0.73
CA PHE A 134 -7.79 -14.79 -1.47
C PHE A 134 -8.40 -14.82 -2.87
N LYS A 135 -9.03 -13.71 -3.26
CA LYS A 135 -9.52 -13.48 -4.61
C LYS A 135 -8.50 -12.68 -5.39
N ALA A 136 -8.16 -13.14 -6.60
CA ALA A 136 -7.29 -12.42 -7.50
C ALA A 136 -7.86 -11.02 -7.76
N VAL A 137 -7.00 -10.02 -7.68
CA VAL A 137 -7.34 -8.63 -7.96
C VAL A 137 -6.72 -8.32 -9.31
N GLU A 138 -7.57 -8.21 -10.32
CA GLU A 138 -7.14 -7.66 -11.61
C GLU A 138 -6.64 -6.23 -11.38
N PRO A 139 -5.61 -5.79 -12.13
CA PRO A 139 -5.24 -4.40 -12.19
C PRO A 139 -6.40 -3.70 -12.87
N SER A 140 -7.43 -3.35 -12.09
CA SER A 140 -8.45 -2.38 -12.47
C SER A 140 -7.67 -1.20 -13.01
N ASP A 141 -7.93 -0.85 -14.27
CA ASP A 141 -7.17 0.10 -15.08
C ASP A 141 -6.52 1.13 -14.17
N MET A 142 -5.20 0.97 -14.05
CA MET A 142 -4.34 1.95 -13.42
C MET A 142 -4.84 3.30 -13.94
N GLU A 143 -5.27 4.22 -13.07
CA GLU A 143 -5.03 5.62 -13.39
C GLU A 143 -3.54 5.65 -13.67
N GLU A 144 -3.20 5.69 -14.96
CA GLU A 144 -1.83 5.56 -15.40
C GLU A 144 -1.01 6.55 -14.58
N PRO A 145 0.13 6.16 -14.00
CA PRO A 145 1.05 7.13 -13.44
C PRO A 145 1.44 8.02 -14.62
N LYS A 146 0.77 9.19 -14.75
CA LYS A 146 0.82 10.11 -15.89
C LYS A 146 2.19 10.03 -16.51
N THR A 147 2.25 9.65 -17.77
CA THR A 147 3.52 9.49 -18.49
C THR A 147 4.36 10.76 -18.31
N LYS A 148 5.69 10.65 -18.39
CA LYS A 148 6.58 11.84 -18.26
C LYS A 148 6.23 12.95 -19.26
N ALA A 149 5.60 12.58 -20.40
CA ALA A 149 5.05 13.50 -21.38
C ALA A 149 3.81 14.23 -20.87
N GLU A 150 2.84 13.52 -20.28
CA GLU A 150 1.63 14.11 -19.69
C GLU A 150 1.93 14.96 -18.46
N ARG A 151 2.85 14.54 -17.57
CA ARG A 151 3.31 15.39 -16.45
C ARG A 151 3.98 16.67 -16.93
N LYS A 152 4.68 16.63 -18.07
CA LYS A 152 5.27 17.83 -18.69
C LYS A 152 4.19 18.69 -19.35
N ALA A 153 3.20 18.09 -20.00
CA ALA A 153 2.07 18.78 -20.61
C ALA A 153 1.23 19.50 -19.53
N GLU A 154 0.84 18.79 -18.48
CA GLU A 154 0.08 19.32 -17.35
C GLU A 154 0.86 20.41 -16.60
N LYS A 155 2.18 20.24 -16.39
CA LYS A 155 3.02 21.30 -15.78
C LYS A 155 3.15 22.52 -16.69
N LYS A 156 3.13 22.35 -18.02
CA LYS A 156 3.16 23.46 -18.99
C LYS A 156 1.82 24.18 -19.03
N GLU A 157 0.73 23.43 -18.99
CA GLU A 157 -0.64 23.93 -18.99
C GLU A 157 -0.96 24.66 -17.68
N ALA A 158 -0.64 24.07 -16.53
CA ALA A 158 -0.77 24.73 -15.22
C ALA A 158 0.04 26.03 -15.14
N LYS A 159 1.24 26.07 -15.73
CA LYS A 159 2.03 27.32 -15.83
C LYS A 159 1.38 28.35 -16.76
N ALA A 160 0.78 27.92 -17.87
CA ALA A 160 0.08 28.81 -18.79
C ALA A 160 -1.19 29.39 -18.15
N GLN A 161 -2.00 28.55 -17.52
CA GLN A 161 -3.19 28.97 -16.77
C GLN A 161 -2.83 29.89 -15.60
N LEU A 162 -1.75 29.61 -14.87
CA LEU A 162 -1.28 30.51 -13.80
C LEU A 162 -0.86 31.88 -14.34
N LYS A 163 -0.21 31.93 -15.52
CA LYS A 163 0.18 33.19 -16.16
C LYS A 163 -1.04 33.99 -16.62
N GLN A 164 -2.04 33.32 -17.19
CA GLN A 164 -3.32 33.94 -17.58
C GLN A 164 -4.08 34.47 -16.35
N LYS A 165 -4.26 33.66 -15.31
CA LYS A 165 -4.90 34.08 -14.05
C LYS A 165 -4.18 35.28 -13.42
N LYS A 166 -2.84 35.31 -13.42
CA LYS A 166 -2.09 36.47 -12.91
C LYS A 166 -2.30 37.74 -13.76
N ALA A 167 -2.39 37.60 -15.08
CA ALA A 167 -2.66 38.73 -15.96
C ALA A 167 -4.08 39.28 -15.75
N GLU A 168 -5.06 38.39 -15.61
CA GLU A 168 -6.45 38.73 -15.37
C GLU A 168 -6.67 39.38 -14.00
N VAL A 169 -6.06 38.85 -12.93
CA VAL A 169 -6.11 39.48 -11.61
C VAL A 169 -5.50 40.89 -11.64
N LYS A 170 -4.42 41.09 -12.41
CA LYS A 170 -3.79 42.41 -12.55
C LYS A 170 -4.67 43.39 -13.31
N SER A 171 -5.37 42.96 -14.36
CA SER A 171 -6.32 43.82 -15.10
C SER A 171 -7.53 44.17 -14.24
N GLN A 172 -8.10 43.20 -13.53
CA GLN A 172 -9.22 43.41 -12.61
C GLN A 172 -8.83 44.38 -11.47
N LEU A 173 -7.63 44.25 -10.90
CA LEU A 173 -7.15 45.17 -9.87
C LEU A 173 -7.00 46.60 -10.42
N LYS A 174 -6.55 46.76 -11.67
CA LYS A 174 -6.42 48.07 -12.32
C LYS A 174 -7.79 48.70 -12.57
N GLN A 175 -8.76 47.92 -13.05
CA GLN A 175 -10.14 48.36 -13.24
C GLN A 175 -10.81 48.75 -11.92
N ARG A 176 -10.69 47.92 -10.87
CA ARG A 176 -11.19 48.24 -9.53
C ARG A 176 -10.59 49.52 -8.95
N LYS A 177 -9.29 49.75 -9.13
CA LYS A 177 -8.64 50.99 -8.70
C LYS A 177 -9.16 52.21 -9.47
N ALA A 178 -9.42 52.08 -10.77
CA ALA A 178 -9.99 53.15 -11.58
C ALA A 178 -11.44 53.46 -11.16
N GLU A 179 -12.25 52.42 -10.93
CA GLU A 179 -13.65 52.54 -10.49
C GLU A 179 -13.75 53.16 -9.09
N VAL A 180 -12.89 52.76 -8.15
CA VAL A 180 -12.81 53.39 -6.81
C VAL A 180 -12.40 54.85 -6.92
N LYS A 181 -11.50 55.20 -7.85
CA LYS A 181 -11.09 56.60 -8.06
C LYS A 181 -12.23 57.44 -8.66
N GLN A 182 -13.00 56.89 -9.60
CA GLN A 182 -14.19 57.54 -10.16
C GLN A 182 -15.28 57.72 -9.11
N LYS A 183 -15.66 56.68 -8.37
CA LYS A 183 -16.65 56.77 -7.28
C LYS A 183 -16.24 57.77 -6.20
N LYS A 184 -14.95 57.88 -5.87
CA LYS A 184 -14.44 58.88 -4.92
C LYS A 184 -14.46 60.31 -5.46
N ALA A 185 -14.35 60.49 -6.79
CA ALA A 185 -14.47 61.80 -7.42
C ALA A 185 -15.94 62.24 -7.48
N GLU A 186 -16.85 61.33 -7.81
CA GLU A 186 -18.30 61.57 -7.84
C GLU A 186 -18.89 61.81 -6.44
N ALA A 187 -18.37 61.18 -5.40
CA ALA A 187 -18.79 61.43 -4.01
C ALA A 187 -18.25 62.75 -3.41
N ARG A 188 -17.41 63.49 -4.14
CA ARG A 188 -16.82 64.78 -3.71
C ARG A 188 -17.37 65.98 -4.47
N SER A 189 -18.21 65.75 -5.48
CA SER A 189 -19.04 66.77 -6.16
C SER A 189 -20.41 66.82 -5.53
#